data_AF-A0A256L9E0-F1
#
_entry.id   AF-A0A256L9E0-F1
#
_cell.length_a   1.000
_cell.length_b   1.000
_cell.length_c   1.000
_cell.angle_alpha   90.00
_cell.angle_beta   90.00
_cell.angle_gamma   90.00
#
_symmetry.space_group_name_H-M   'P 1'
#
loop_
_entity.id
_entity.type
_entity.pdbx_description
1 polymer ?
#
loop_
_entity_poly.entity_id
_entity_poly.type
_entity_poly.pdbx_seq_one_letter_code
_entity_poly.pdbx_strand_id
1 'polypeptide(L)'
;MKIVDKTKDKKEEQWQLGDVVKNENGDLALVIIGEYGDYYLMAISIKGKEQYSAVANDCWGGYEKIKALQSELPSWHKVNAKLVIE
;
A
#
# COMPACT_ATOMS: atom_id res chain seq x y z
N MET A 1 -9.89 4.15 -27.29
CA MET A 1 -9.53 4.59 -25.92
C MET A 1 -8.03 4.35 -25.75
N LYS A 2 -7.22 5.39 -25.47
CA LYS A 2 -5.78 5.19 -25.18
C LYS A 2 -5.65 4.89 -23.69
N ILE A 3 -5.17 3.71 -23.34
CA ILE A 3 -4.72 3.43 -21.98
C ILE A 3 -3.40 4.18 -21.81
N VAL A 4 -3.43 5.30 -21.08
CA VAL A 4 -2.21 6.04 -20.73
C VAL A 4 -1.59 5.34 -19.54
N ASP A 5 -0.56 4.54 -19.81
CA ASP A 5 0.23 3.90 -18.78
C ASP A 5 1.17 4.91 -18.12
N LYS A 6 0.69 5.52 -17.02
CA LYS A 6 1.42 6.50 -16.21
C LYS A 6 2.42 5.84 -15.25
N THR A 7 2.63 4.52 -15.31
CA THR A 7 3.60 3.84 -14.43
C THR A 7 5.04 4.15 -14.84
N LYS A 8 5.29 4.49 -16.11
CA LYS A 8 6.63 4.80 -16.65
C LYS A 8 7.26 6.09 -16.13
N ASP A 9 6.46 7.04 -15.64
CA ASP A 9 6.95 8.34 -15.17
C ASP A 9 7.25 8.36 -13.66
N LYS A 10 7.10 7.22 -12.97
CA LYS A 10 7.16 7.16 -11.51
C LYS A 10 8.49 6.55 -11.07
N LYS A 11 9.14 7.19 -10.10
CA LYS A 11 10.33 6.64 -9.45
C LYS A 11 9.97 5.28 -8.84
N GLU A 12 10.90 4.33 -8.86
CA GLU A 12 10.67 2.95 -8.38
C GLU A 12 10.04 2.93 -6.99
N GLU A 13 10.43 3.84 -6.09
CA GLU A 13 9.93 3.90 -4.72
C GLU A 13 8.63 4.71 -4.54
N GLN A 14 8.09 5.37 -5.57
CA GLN A 14 6.86 6.14 -5.42
C GLN A 14 5.65 5.21 -5.33
N TRP A 15 4.98 5.20 -4.18
CA TRP A 15 3.84 4.32 -3.93
C TRP A 15 2.62 4.66 -4.81
N GLN A 16 1.86 3.63 -5.14
CA GLN A 16 0.60 3.64 -5.86
C GLN A 16 -0.39 2.67 -5.22
N LEU A 17 -1.68 2.84 -5.51
CA LEU A 17 -2.69 1.86 -5.13
C LEU A 17 -2.39 0.49 -5.72
N GLY A 18 -2.55 -0.55 -4.91
CA GLY A 18 -2.25 -1.93 -5.27
C GLY A 18 -0.76 -2.28 -5.22
N ASP A 19 0.13 -1.32 -4.95
CA ASP A 19 1.52 -1.65 -4.67
C ASP A 19 1.60 -2.47 -3.37
N VAL A 20 2.46 -3.48 -3.38
CA VAL A 20 2.84 -4.20 -2.16
C VAL A 20 4.07 -3.51 -1.58
N VAL A 21 4.07 -3.32 -0.27
CA VAL A 21 5.16 -2.73 0.50
C VAL A 21 5.57 -3.67 1.64
N LYS A 22 6.82 -3.55 2.07
CA LYS A 22 7.43 -4.35 3.14
C LYS A 22 8.16 -3.46 4.13
N ASN A 23 8.01 -3.71 5.42
CA ASN A 23 8.80 -3.03 6.45
C ASN A 23 10.06 -3.82 6.86
N GLU A 24 10.89 -3.21 7.72
CA GLU A 24 12.12 -3.83 8.25
C GLU A 24 11.86 -5.11 9.07
N ASN A 25 10.70 -5.23 9.72
CA ASN A 25 10.27 -6.44 10.45
C ASN A 25 9.83 -7.58 9.52
N GLY A 26 9.72 -7.29 8.23
CA GLY A 26 9.29 -8.20 7.19
C GLY A 26 7.79 -8.39 7.08
N ASP A 27 7.00 -7.48 7.65
CA ASP A 27 5.56 -7.43 7.43
C ASP A 27 5.29 -6.91 6.02
N LEU A 28 4.29 -7.50 5.37
CA LEU A 28 3.85 -7.13 4.02
C LEU A 28 2.47 -6.49 4.09
N ALA A 29 2.30 -5.43 3.34
CA ALA A 29 1.02 -4.74 3.22
C ALA A 29 0.73 -4.32 1.78
N LEU A 30 -0.56 -4.14 1.49
CA LEU A 30 -1.07 -3.61 0.24
C LEU A 30 -1.49 -2.16 0.44
N VAL A 31 -1.09 -1.28 -0.47
CA VAL A 31 -1.56 0.11 -0.48
C VAL A 31 -3.00 0.14 -1.01
N ILE A 32 -3.96 0.55 -0.17
CA ILE A 32 -5.40 0.58 -0.48
C ILE A 32 -6.01 1.95 -0.21
N ILE A 33 -7.26 2.13 -0.66
CA ILE A 33 -8.16 3.20 -0.20
C ILE A 33 -9.19 2.57 0.75
N GLY A 34 -9.34 3.14 1.94
CA GLY A 34 -10.36 2.73 2.91
C GLY A 34 -11.75 3.32 2.63
N GLU A 35 -12.72 3.06 3.49
CA GLU A 35 -14.13 3.46 3.28
C GLU A 35 -14.35 4.98 3.19
N TYR A 36 -13.49 5.78 3.83
CA TYR A 36 -13.57 7.24 3.85
C TYR A 36 -12.75 7.93 2.75
N GLY A 37 -12.14 7.18 1.83
CA GLY A 37 -11.33 7.74 0.75
C GLY A 37 -9.86 8.00 1.12
N ASP A 38 -9.47 7.74 2.37
CA ASP A 38 -8.09 7.82 2.82
C ASP A 38 -7.25 6.62 2.37
N TYR A 39 -5.95 6.85 2.24
CA TYR A 39 -4.97 5.83 1.88
C TYR A 39 -4.45 5.10 3.13
N TYR A 40 -4.39 3.77 3.03
CA TYR A 40 -3.94 2.88 4.10
C TYR A 40 -3.00 1.79 3.57
N LEU A 41 -2.24 1.18 4.47
CA LEU A 41 -1.60 -0.10 4.27
C LEU A 41 -2.45 -1.19 4.93
N MET A 42 -3.00 -2.12 4.13
CA MET A 42 -3.70 -3.31 4.62
C MET A 42 -2.72 -4.46 4.74
N ALA A 43 -2.63 -5.08 5.92
CA ALA A 43 -1.78 -6.25 6.13
C ALA A 43 -2.13 -7.37 5.15
N ILE A 44 -1.10 -7.95 4.51
CA ILE A 44 -1.26 -9.14 3.66
C ILE A 44 -0.44 -10.35 4.12
N SER A 45 0.48 -10.16 5.08
CA SER A 45 1.15 -11.25 5.79
C SER A 45 0.61 -11.40 7.20
N ILE A 46 0.16 -12.59 7.58
CA ILE A 46 -0.31 -12.88 8.94
C ILE A 46 0.90 -13.03 9.87
N LYS A 47 1.21 -11.97 10.63
CA LYS A 47 2.02 -12.07 11.85
C LYS A 47 1.32 -11.28 12.96
N GLY A 48 0.64 -11.96 13.88
CA GLY A 48 0.05 -11.31 15.06
C GLY A 48 -1.42 -10.91 14.93
N LYS A 49 -1.79 -9.77 15.52
CA LYS A 49 -3.19 -9.32 15.69
C LYS A 49 -3.79 -8.59 14.48
N GLU A 50 -2.96 -8.23 13.52
CA GLU A 50 -3.39 -7.51 12.32
C GLU A 50 -4.09 -8.49 11.37
N GLN A 51 -5.35 -8.19 11.07
CA GLN A 51 -6.20 -9.00 10.21
C GLN A 51 -6.29 -8.35 8.84
N TYR A 52 -6.61 -9.14 7.82
CA TYR A 52 -6.98 -8.62 6.51
C TYR A 52 -8.25 -7.78 6.66
N SER A 53 -8.08 -6.47 6.78
CA SER A 53 -9.17 -5.51 6.99
C SER A 53 -8.86 -4.21 6.26
N ALA A 54 -9.91 -3.56 5.76
CA ALA A 54 -9.84 -2.23 5.15
C ALA A 54 -10.43 -1.15 6.08
N VAL A 55 -10.76 -1.51 7.33
CA VAL A 55 -11.28 -0.59 8.34
C VAL A 55 -10.12 0.24 8.89
N ALA A 56 -10.36 1.54 9.10
CA ALA A 56 -9.31 2.51 9.45
C ALA A 56 -8.46 2.12 10.67
N ASN A 57 -9.04 1.44 11.66
CA ASN A 57 -8.36 1.03 12.90
C ASN A 57 -7.61 -0.32 12.80
N ASP A 58 -7.80 -1.05 11.70
CA ASP A 58 -7.17 -2.35 11.48
C ASP A 58 -6.04 -2.27 10.42
N CYS A 59 -5.78 -1.07 9.91
CA CYS A 59 -4.75 -0.77 8.91
C CYS A 59 -3.68 0.15 9.50
N TRP A 60 -2.54 0.28 8.81
CA TRP A 60 -1.60 1.38 9.10
C TRP A 60 -1.91 2.60 8.24
N GLY A 61 -1.93 3.77 8.87
CA GLY A 61 -2.07 5.06 8.20
C GLY A 61 -3.46 5.67 8.30
N GLY A 62 -3.94 6.22 7.18
CA GLY A 62 -5.15 7.05 7.14
C GLY A 62 -4.83 8.49 6.77
N TYR A 63 -4.54 8.70 5.49
CA TYR A 63 -4.24 10.04 4.97
C TYR A 63 -4.92 10.27 3.62
N GLU A 64 -5.41 11.49 3.39
CA GLU A 64 -6.06 11.90 2.14
C GLU A 64 -5.15 11.77 0.89
N LYS A 65 -3.82 11.75 1.09
CA LYS A 65 -2.83 11.70 0.02
C LYS A 65 -1.83 10.57 0.25
N ILE A 66 -1.64 9.71 -0.75
CA ILE A 66 -0.65 8.62 -0.71
C ILE A 66 0.78 9.07 -0.39
N LYS A 67 1.18 10.28 -0.83
CA LYS A 67 2.50 10.85 -0.50
C LYS A 67 2.66 11.15 0.99
N ALA A 68 1.58 11.55 1.66
CA ALA A 68 1.59 11.75 3.11
C ALA A 68 1.74 10.39 3.81
N LEU A 69 0.95 9.38 3.41
CA LEU A 69 1.07 8.01 3.93
C LEU A 69 2.51 7.48 3.83
N GLN A 70 3.15 7.62 2.66
CA GLN A 70 4.54 7.17 2.46
C GLN A 70 5.54 7.93 3.34
N SER A 71 5.31 9.22 3.58
CA SER A 71 6.21 10.06 4.39
C SER A 71 6.13 9.71 5.88
N GLU A 72 4.95 9.29 6.34
CA GLU A 72 4.68 8.92 7.73
C GLU A 72 5.11 7.47 8.06
N LEU A 73 5.36 6.66 7.02
CA LEU A 73 5.76 5.26 7.12
C LEU A 73 7.12 5.01 6.45
N PRO A 74 8.21 5.67 6.90
CA PRO A 74 9.50 5.70 6.20
C PRO A 74 10.25 4.36 6.19
N SER A 75 9.93 3.43 7.09
CA SER A 75 10.53 2.09 7.15
C SER A 75 9.91 1.09 6.17
N TRP A 76 8.87 1.49 5.45
CA TRP A 76 8.20 0.67 4.45
C TRP A 76 8.77 0.96 3.07
N HIS A 77 9.01 -0.10 2.31
CA HIS A 77 9.58 -0.02 0.97
C HIS A 77 8.75 -0.82 -0.03
N LYS A 78 8.65 -0.33 -1.26
CA LYS A 78 7.96 -1.05 -2.33
C LYS A 78 8.65 -2.36 -2.65
N VAL A 79 7.87 -3.41 -2.86
CA VAL A 79 8.37 -4.70 -3.37
C VAL A 79 7.88 -4.95 -4.80
N ASN A 80 8.70 -5.65 -5.58
CA ASN A 80 8.31 -6.10 -6.91
C ASN A 80 7.35 -7.30 -6.80
N ALA A 81 6.06 -7.00 -6.63
CA ALA A 81 4.99 -7.99 -6.56
C ALA A 81 4.14 -7.98 -7.85
N LYS A 82 3.61 -9.15 -8.20
CA LYS A 82 2.70 -9.33 -9.34
C LYS A 82 1.43 -10.02 -8.87
N LEU A 83 0.28 -9.39 -9.11
CA LEU A 83 -1.01 -10.05 -8.98
C LEU A 83 -1.24 -10.94 -10.21
N VAL A 84 -1.53 -12.22 -9.97
CA VAL A 84 -1.92 -13.19 -11.01
C VAL A 84 -3.39 -13.51 -10.80
N ILE A 85 -4.20 -13.30 -11.84
CA ILE A 85 -5.63 -13.66 -11.86
C ILE A 85 -5.76 -14.72 -12.97
N GLU A 86 -6.33 -15.88 -12.62
CA GLU A 86 -6.62 -16.99 -13.53
C GLU A 86 -8.13 -17.09 -13.82
#